data_AF-A0A3C1JMW1-F1
#
_entry.id   AF-A0A3C1JMW1-F1
#
_cell.length_a   1.000
_cell.length_b   1.000
_cell.length_c   1.000
_cell.angle_alpha   90.00
_cell.angle_beta   90.00
_cell.angle_gamma   90.00
#
_symmetry.space_group_name_H-M   'P 1'
#
loop_
_entity.id
_entity.type
_entity.pdbx_description
1 polymer ?
#
loop_
_entity_poly.entity_id
_entity_poly.type
_entity_poly.pdbx_seq_one_letter_code
_entity_poly.pdbx_strand_id
1 'polypeptide(L)'
;RSISDPEKLAAYAKLAGPAITGGGGHFLARGEPVAVYEHGLKQRTVIIEFESVAQAIATHDSPAYQEAVRVLGDGAVREIRIIEGV
;
A
#
# COMPACT_ATOMS: atom_id res chain seq x y z
N ARG A 1 -5.41 -7.73 -6.03
CA ARG A 1 -6.44 -8.06 -7.05
C ARG A 1 -5.87 -7.66 -8.42
N SER A 2 -5.07 -8.50 -9.08
CA SER A 2 -4.37 -8.28 -10.38
C SER A 2 -3.43 -7.06 -10.54
N ILE A 3 -2.31 -7.31 -11.23
CA ILE A 3 -1.39 -6.30 -11.77
C ILE A 3 -1.51 -6.40 -13.28
N SER A 4 -1.92 -5.32 -13.92
CA SER A 4 -2.07 -5.24 -15.38
C SER A 4 -0.82 -4.65 -16.04
N ASP A 5 -0.06 -3.85 -15.31
CA ASP A 5 1.14 -3.17 -15.78
C ASP A 5 2.23 -3.16 -14.68
N PRO A 6 3.24 -4.05 -14.75
CA PRO A 6 4.32 -4.11 -13.79
C PRO A 6 5.20 -2.85 -13.74
N GLU A 7 5.30 -2.10 -14.85
CA GLU A 7 6.13 -0.89 -14.92
C GLU A 7 5.45 0.27 -14.18
N LYS A 8 4.15 0.46 -14.40
CA LYS A 8 3.34 1.42 -13.60
C LYS A 8 3.39 1.09 -12.11
N LEU A 9 3.32 -0.18 -11.75
CA LEU A 9 3.46 -0.60 -10.35
C LEU A 9 4.84 -0.26 -9.77
N ALA A 10 5.91 -0.45 -10.54
CA ALA A 10 7.26 -0.11 -10.12
C ALA A 10 7.44 1.42 -9.98
N ALA A 11 6.87 2.21 -10.89
CA ALA A 11 6.88 3.67 -10.81
C ALA A 11 6.09 4.17 -9.59
N TYR A 12 4.89 3.62 -9.35
CA TYR A 12 4.12 3.84 -8.13
C TYR A 12 4.94 3.55 -6.87
N ALA A 13 5.64 2.40 -6.84
CA ALA A 13 6.40 1.99 -5.66
C ALA A 13 7.55 2.94 -5.29
N LYS A 14 8.16 3.60 -6.29
CA LYS A 14 9.22 4.61 -6.08
C LYS A 14 8.71 5.88 -5.41
N LEU A 15 7.44 6.24 -5.62
CA LEU A 15 6.80 7.43 -5.04
C LEU A 15 6.10 7.12 -3.72
N ALA A 16 5.36 6.02 -3.67
CA ALA A 16 4.58 5.63 -2.51
C ALA A 16 5.44 5.29 -1.29
N GLY A 17 6.59 4.64 -1.49
CA GLY A 17 7.49 4.28 -0.38
C GLY A 17 7.93 5.49 0.45
N PRO A 18 8.57 6.50 -0.17
CA PRO A 18 8.93 7.74 0.52
C PRO A 18 7.75 8.49 1.12
N ALA A 19 6.60 8.55 0.43
CA ALA A 19 5.41 9.20 0.98
C ALA A 19 4.91 8.50 2.26
N ILE A 20 4.91 7.17 2.28
CA ILE A 20 4.52 6.36 3.45
C ILE A 20 5.49 6.61 4.61
N THR A 21 6.80 6.44 4.38
CA THR A 21 7.79 6.61 5.45
C THR A 21 7.85 8.05 5.96
N GLY A 22 7.71 9.04 5.07
CA GLY A 22 7.64 10.46 5.45
C GLY A 22 6.39 10.83 6.24
N GLY A 23 5.29 10.08 6.05
CA GLY A 23 4.05 10.21 6.83
C GLY A 23 4.04 9.43 8.15
N GLY A 24 5.17 8.84 8.56
CA GLY A 24 5.30 8.07 9.80
C GLY A 24 5.00 6.57 9.66
N GLY A 25 4.80 6.07 8.44
CA GLY A 25 4.50 4.67 8.19
C GLY A 25 5.72 3.75 8.31
N HIS A 26 5.58 2.70 9.12
CA HIS A 26 6.59 1.66 9.31
C HIS A 26 6.16 0.35 8.62
N PHE A 27 6.95 -0.14 7.67
CA PHE A 27 6.63 -1.38 6.94
C PHE A 27 6.91 -2.60 7.80
N LEU A 28 5.87 -3.35 8.17
CA LEU A 28 5.98 -4.61 8.90
C LEU A 28 6.15 -5.82 7.96
N ALA A 29 5.48 -5.79 6.80
CA ALA A 29 5.56 -6.85 5.81
C ALA A 29 5.34 -6.31 4.40
N ARG A 30 6.03 -6.88 3.41
CA ARG A 30 5.89 -6.52 2.00
C ARG A 30 6.28 -7.67 1.08
N GLY A 31 5.32 -8.40 0.54
CA GLY A 31 5.60 -9.54 -0.33
C GLY A 31 4.38 -10.42 -0.59
N GLU A 32 4.60 -11.56 -1.24
CA GLU A 32 3.57 -12.61 -1.30
C GLU A 32 3.46 -13.33 0.04
N PRO A 33 2.24 -13.61 0.54
CA PRO A 33 2.04 -14.43 1.73
C PRO A 33 2.70 -15.80 1.57
N VAL A 34 3.41 -16.24 2.63
CA VAL A 34 4.04 -17.57 2.67
C VAL A 34 2.98 -18.67 2.73
N ALA A 35 1.90 -18.44 3.49
CA ALA A 35 0.74 -19.31 3.60
C ALA A 35 -0.55 -18.48 3.52
N VAL A 36 -1.62 -19.10 3.02
CA VAL A 36 -2.97 -18.55 2.98
C VAL A 36 -3.94 -19.64 3.43
N TYR A 37 -4.98 -19.27 4.16
CA TYR A 37 -5.98 -20.17 4.72
C TYR A 37 -7.39 -19.76 4.24
N GLU A 38 -8.35 -20.69 4.35
CA GLU A 38 -9.75 -20.53 3.93
C GLU A 38 -9.91 -19.92 2.52
N HIS A 39 -10.53 -18.74 2.43
CA HIS A 39 -10.77 -18.01 1.19
C HIS A 39 -9.70 -16.94 0.92
N GLY A 40 -8.56 -17.02 1.59
CA GLY A 40 -7.42 -16.13 1.42
C GLY A 40 -6.82 -16.23 0.01
N LEU A 41 -6.46 -15.09 -0.56
CA LEU A 41 -5.79 -15.03 -1.87
C LEU A 41 -4.28 -14.92 -1.68
N LYS A 42 -3.52 -15.79 -2.34
CA LYS A 42 -2.05 -15.68 -2.39
C LYS A 42 -1.65 -14.56 -3.36
N GLN A 43 -1.77 -13.34 -2.89
CA GLN A 43 -1.46 -12.12 -3.62
C GLN A 43 -0.57 -11.22 -2.78
N ARG A 44 0.27 -10.41 -3.43
CA ARG A 44 1.13 -9.44 -2.75
C ARG A 44 0.36 -8.64 -1.69
N THR A 45 0.82 -8.69 -0.46
CA THR A 45 0.28 -7.98 0.70
C THR A 45 1.34 -7.05 1.27
N VAL A 46 0.89 -5.89 1.75
CA VAL A 46 1.75 -4.92 2.44
C VAL A 46 1.07 -4.57 3.75
N ILE A 47 1.82 -4.67 4.86
CA ILE A 47 1.36 -4.29 6.19
C ILE A 47 2.22 -3.11 6.63
N ILE A 48 1.56 -2.02 7.02
CA ILE A 48 2.19 -0.77 7.42
C ILE A 48 1.57 -0.38 8.76
N GLU A 49 2.42 -0.15 9.75
CA GLU A 49 2.03 0.39 11.05
C GLU A 49 2.17 1.91 11.03
N PHE A 50 1.24 2.58 11.70
CA PHE A 50 1.29 4.01 11.99
C PHE A 50 0.97 4.19 13.47
N GLU A 51 1.47 5.27 14.06
CA GLU A 51 1.19 5.61 15.46
C GLU A 51 -0.30 5.92 15.72
N SER A 52 -1.05 6.31 14.68
CA SER A 52 -2.49 6.54 14.78
C SER A 52 -3.23 6.35 13.45
N VAL A 53 -4.53 6.06 13.54
CA VAL A 53 -5.43 6.02 12.38
C VAL A 53 -5.42 7.36 11.62
N ALA A 54 -5.36 8.48 12.34
CA ALA A 54 -5.31 9.81 11.72
C ALA A 54 -4.06 10.01 10.85
N GLN A 55 -2.88 9.56 11.30
CA GLN A 55 -1.65 9.60 10.49
C GLN A 55 -1.75 8.70 9.25
N ALA A 56 -2.33 7.50 9.38
CA ALA A 56 -2.52 6.60 8.24
C ALA A 56 -3.42 7.22 7.16
N ILE A 57 -4.54 7.84 7.56
CA ILE A 57 -5.45 8.54 6.65
C ILE A 57 -4.76 9.75 6.02
N ALA A 58 -4.13 10.61 6.82
CA ALA A 58 -3.44 11.80 6.32
C ALA A 58 -2.31 11.45 5.33
N THR A 59 -1.60 10.35 5.58
CA THR A 59 -0.56 9.85 4.66
C THR A 59 -1.16 9.39 3.34
N HIS A 60 -2.24 8.61 3.37
CA HIS A 60 -2.94 8.17 2.16
C HIS A 60 -3.49 9.35 1.36
N ASP A 61 -4.10 10.33 2.03
CA ASP A 61 -4.74 11.48 1.38
C ASP A 61 -3.74 12.60 1.03
N SER A 62 -2.47 12.45 1.42
CA SER A 62 -1.43 13.43 1.14
C SER A 62 -1.20 13.63 -0.36
N PRO A 63 -0.84 14.85 -0.81
CA PRO A 63 -0.50 15.10 -2.20
C PRO A 63 0.62 14.18 -2.74
N ALA A 64 1.60 13.85 -1.88
CA ALA A 64 2.71 12.98 -2.25
C ALA A 64 2.26 11.55 -2.55
N TYR A 65 1.35 10.99 -1.74
CA TYR A 65 0.83 9.65 -1.98
C TYR A 65 -0.17 9.63 -3.15
N GLN A 66 -1.01 10.65 -3.28
CA GLN A 66 -1.95 10.77 -4.40
C GLN A 66 -1.23 10.90 -5.76
N GLU A 67 -0.05 11.51 -5.79
CA GLU A 67 0.80 11.50 -6.98
C GLU A 67 1.26 10.08 -7.36
N ALA A 68 1.59 9.24 -6.37
CA ALA A 68 1.88 7.84 -6.62
C ALA A 68 0.65 7.13 -7.22
N VAL A 69 -0.55 7.36 -6.67
CA VAL A 69 -1.81 6.80 -7.19
C VAL A 69 -2.06 7.21 -8.64
N ARG A 70 -1.79 8.47 -8.98
CA ARG A 70 -1.91 8.98 -10.35
C ARG A 70 -0.98 8.24 -11.31
N VAL A 71 0.26 7.99 -10.91
CA VAL A 71 1.24 7.22 -11.70
C VAL A 71 0.82 5.75 -11.84
N LEU A 72 0.19 5.18 -10.82
CA LEU A 72 -0.31 3.81 -10.88
C LEU A 72 -1.45 3.67 -11.91
N GLY A 73 -2.37 4.63 -11.95
CA GLY A 73 -3.52 4.63 -12.86
C GLY A 73 -4.29 3.30 -12.83
N ASP A 74 -4.48 2.70 -13.99
CA ASP A 74 -5.12 1.40 -14.22
C ASP A 74 -4.14 0.21 -14.15
N GLY A 75 -2.88 0.44 -13.76
CA GLY A 75 -1.82 -0.57 -13.76
C GLY A 75 -2.02 -1.70 -12.75
N ALA A 76 -2.90 -1.52 -11.75
CA ALA A 76 -3.28 -2.58 -10.81
C ALA A 76 -4.64 -2.31 -10.18
N VAL A 77 -5.36 -3.38 -9.82
CA VAL A 77 -6.52 -3.30 -8.94
C VAL A 77 -6.11 -3.70 -7.52
N ARG A 78 -6.49 -2.89 -6.54
CA ARG A 78 -5.99 -3.05 -5.17
C ARG A 78 -7.05 -2.67 -4.17
N GLU A 79 -6.89 -3.20 -2.97
CA GLU A 79 -7.62 -2.74 -1.82
C GLU A 79 -6.64 -2.22 -0.77
N ILE A 80 -7.06 -1.19 -0.07
CA ILE A 80 -6.37 -0.66 1.11
C ILE A 80 -7.42 -0.59 2.20
N ARG A 81 -7.04 -1.00 3.40
CA ARG A 81 -7.87 -0.93 4.60
C ARG A 81 -7.03 -0.29 5.69
N ILE A 82 -7.60 0.69 6.38
CA ILE A 82 -7.04 1.27 7.59
C ILE A 82 -7.87 0.71 8.75
N ILE A 83 -7.18 0.12 9.72
CA ILE A 83 -7.80 -0.61 10.84
C ILE A 83 -7.15 -0.09 12.11
N GLU A 84 -7.95 0.23 13.12
CA GLU A 84 -7.45 0.60 14.44
C GLU A 84 -6.88 -0.65 15.15
N GLY A 85 -5.69 -0.50 15.75
CA GLY A 85 -5.10 -1.55 16.59
C GLY A 85 -5.84 -1.70 17.92
N VAL A 86 -5.60 -2.81 18.62
CA VAL A 86 -6.17 -3.09 19.95
C VAL A 86 -5.15 -2.77 21.03
#